data_AF-A0A072VRX3-F1
#
_entry.id   AF-A0A072VRX3-F1
#
_cell.length_a   1.000
_cell.length_b   1.000
_cell.length_c   1.000
_cell.angle_alpha   90.00
_cell.angle_beta   90.00
_cell.angle_gamma   90.00
#
_symmetry.space_group_name_H-M   'P 1'
#
loop_
_entity.id
_entity.type
_entity.pdbx_description
1 polymer ?
#
loop_
_entity_poly.entity_id
_entity_poly.type
_entity_poly.pdbx_seq_one_letter_code
_entity_poly.pdbx_strand_id
1 'polypeptide(L)'
;MEMDSIPNGNNTAAGAQIGAIAAVNPTPAPSSNLPRLTESLKLEHQFLRVPFEHYKKTIRANHRVVEKEMSAVISGVSDAAGSDLSPDDAVNHLNSLVSRLQGLKRKLEEGNRAENLQAQKCRVRIEHLESAEAENMSEWNTTRLKRILVDYMLRMSYYDTAEKLAECSNLQDLVDIDVFQEAKTVIDALQNKDAAPALAWCADNKSRLKKSKSKLEFQLRLQEFIELVRTESNLRAIAYAKKYLAPWAGNHMKELQEVTALLAFKRDTPCTKYKVLFEPKQWDYLVDHFKQEFCKLYGMTLEPLLNIYLQAGLSALKTPYP
;
A
#
# COMPACT_ATOMS: atom_id res chain seq x y z
N MET A 1 -62.05 19.73 51.04
CA MET A 1 -63.08 19.64 52.10
C MET A 1 -64.31 19.05 51.44
N GLU A 2 -64.87 18.02 52.08
CA GLU A 2 -66.12 17.28 51.77
C GLU A 2 -66.07 16.39 50.51
N MET A 3 -65.80 15.08 50.66
CA MET A 3 -66.66 13.96 51.11
C MET A 3 -67.70 13.57 50.04
N ASP A 4 -67.57 12.38 49.45
CA ASP A 4 -68.37 11.23 49.90
C ASP A 4 -68.01 9.92 49.18
N SER A 5 -68.37 8.84 49.87
CA SER A 5 -67.81 7.50 49.82
C SER A 5 -68.93 6.47 49.56
N ILE A 6 -68.66 5.47 48.69
CA ILE A 6 -69.03 4.02 48.84
C ILE A 6 -70.53 3.65 48.54
N PRO A 7 -70.98 2.37 48.38
CA PRO A 7 -70.46 1.12 47.78
C PRO A 7 -71.46 0.46 46.76
N ASN A 8 -71.08 -0.67 46.15
CA ASN A 8 -71.59 -2.04 46.47
C ASN A 8 -71.79 -2.94 45.25
N GLY A 9 -71.36 -4.21 45.39
CA GLY A 9 -71.75 -5.27 44.46
C GLY A 9 -70.77 -6.44 44.37
N ASN A 10 -70.42 -7.04 45.50
CA ASN A 10 -69.73 -8.34 45.54
C ASN A 10 -70.74 -9.44 45.19
N ASN A 11 -70.40 -10.33 44.26
CA ASN A 11 -70.97 -11.69 44.22
C ASN A 11 -69.90 -12.68 43.78
N THR A 12 -69.49 -13.50 44.75
CA THR A 12 -68.66 -14.70 44.62
C THR A 12 -69.49 -15.91 44.17
N ALA A 13 -68.97 -16.75 43.27
CA ALA A 13 -68.77 -18.19 43.49
C ALA A 13 -68.36 -18.98 42.22
N ALA A 14 -67.14 -19.55 42.30
CA ALA A 14 -66.70 -20.91 41.95
C ALA A 14 -67.09 -21.61 40.63
N GLY A 15 -66.05 -22.07 39.91
CA GLY A 15 -66.14 -23.17 38.93
C GLY A 15 -64.82 -23.37 38.17
N ALA A 16 -64.08 -24.43 38.50
CA ALA A 16 -62.75 -24.74 37.98
C ALA A 16 -62.71 -25.18 36.50
N GLN A 17 -61.61 -24.92 35.79
CA GLN A 17 -60.92 -25.93 34.98
C GLN A 17 -59.53 -25.49 34.50
N ILE A 18 -58.63 -26.48 34.50
CA ILE A 18 -57.19 -26.44 34.30
C ILE A 18 -56.87 -26.29 32.80
N GLY A 19 -56.01 -25.33 32.45
CA GLY A 19 -55.46 -25.15 31.10
C GLY A 19 -53.96 -24.91 31.15
N ALA A 20 -53.19 -25.77 30.49
CA ALA A 20 -51.74 -25.86 30.52
C ALA A 20 -51.04 -24.54 30.08
N ILE A 21 -50.09 -24.06 30.90
CA ILE A 21 -49.14 -23.03 30.49
C ILE A 21 -47.97 -23.74 29.81
N ALA A 22 -47.91 -23.60 28.49
CA ALA A 22 -46.79 -24.04 27.67
C ALA A 22 -45.50 -23.36 28.15
N ALA A 23 -44.46 -24.15 28.41
CA ALA A 23 -43.12 -23.67 28.64
C ALA A 23 -42.62 -22.92 27.40
N VAL A 24 -42.45 -21.60 27.52
CA VAL A 24 -41.78 -20.78 26.51
C VAL A 24 -40.29 -21.09 26.62
N ASN A 25 -39.77 -21.88 25.68
CA ASN A 25 -38.32 -21.98 25.47
C ASN A 25 -37.77 -20.57 25.18
N PRO A 26 -36.68 -20.14 25.84
CA PRO A 26 -36.05 -18.88 25.47
C PRO A 26 -35.48 -19.02 24.06
N THR A 27 -35.92 -18.13 23.18
CA THR A 27 -35.40 -17.93 21.83
C THR A 27 -33.89 -17.67 21.91
N PRO A 28 -33.05 -18.27 21.06
CA PRO A 28 -31.63 -17.95 21.06
C PRO A 28 -31.47 -16.47 20.69
N ALA A 29 -30.75 -15.71 21.52
CA ALA A 29 -30.48 -14.31 21.27
C ALA A 29 -29.81 -14.12 19.89
N PRO A 30 -30.17 -13.09 19.12
CA PRO A 30 -29.50 -12.80 17.87
C PRO A 30 -28.03 -12.50 18.15
N SER A 31 -27.15 -13.10 17.34
CA SER A 31 -25.69 -13.08 17.47
C SER A 31 -25.13 -11.66 17.66
N SER A 32 -24.76 -11.32 18.89
CA SER A 32 -24.14 -10.05 19.29
C SER A 32 -22.71 -9.84 18.77
N ASN A 33 -22.19 -10.79 17.98
CA ASN A 33 -20.83 -10.77 17.44
C ASN A 33 -20.70 -9.99 16.12
N LEU A 34 -21.79 -9.73 15.39
CA LEU A 34 -21.74 -9.09 14.07
C LEU A 34 -21.15 -7.66 14.07
N PRO A 35 -21.47 -6.77 15.04
CA PRO A 35 -20.87 -5.44 15.11
C PRO A 35 -19.36 -5.49 15.43
N ARG A 36 -18.96 -6.40 16.33
CA ARG A 36 -17.55 -6.60 16.72
C ARG A 36 -16.71 -7.18 15.58
N LEU A 37 -17.27 -8.13 14.83
CA LEU A 37 -16.64 -8.69 13.64
C LEU A 37 -16.42 -7.58 12.59
N THR A 38 -17.43 -6.74 12.37
CA THR A 38 -17.38 -5.63 11.41
C THR A 38 -16.27 -4.62 11.74
N GLU A 39 -16.09 -4.26 13.00
CA GLU A 39 -14.98 -3.39 13.42
C GLU A 39 -13.62 -4.07 13.29
N SER A 40 -13.54 -5.35 13.63
CA SER A 40 -12.33 -6.15 13.49
C SER A 40 -11.89 -6.28 12.02
N LEU A 41 -12.85 -6.42 11.11
CA LEU A 41 -12.62 -6.53 9.67
C LEU A 41 -12.14 -5.22 9.02
N LYS A 42 -12.36 -4.05 9.65
CA LYS A 42 -11.81 -2.78 9.14
C LYS A 42 -10.29 -2.78 9.09
N LEU A 43 -9.65 -3.47 10.03
CA LEU A 43 -8.19 -3.62 10.08
C LEU A 43 -7.68 -4.67 9.09
N GLU A 44 -8.54 -5.58 8.60
CA GLU A 44 -8.21 -6.50 7.51
C GLU A 44 -8.12 -5.80 6.16
N HIS A 45 -8.70 -4.60 6.03
CA HIS A 45 -8.72 -3.83 4.78
C HIS A 45 -7.33 -3.68 4.16
N GLN A 46 -6.27 -3.48 4.96
CA GLN A 46 -4.92 -3.30 4.40
C GLN A 46 -4.42 -4.55 3.65
N PHE A 47 -4.79 -5.75 4.11
CA PHE A 47 -4.41 -6.99 3.45
C PHE A 47 -5.19 -7.23 2.16
N LEU A 48 -6.35 -6.62 1.97
CA LEU A 48 -7.01 -6.62 0.66
C LEU A 48 -6.50 -5.48 -0.24
N ARG A 49 -6.11 -4.36 0.37
CA ARG A 49 -5.78 -3.15 -0.38
C ARG A 49 -4.49 -3.28 -1.18
N VAL A 50 -3.46 -3.89 -0.61
CA VAL A 50 -2.16 -4.07 -1.26
C VAL A 50 -2.27 -4.81 -2.61
N PRO A 51 -2.82 -6.04 -2.69
CA PRO A 51 -2.90 -6.79 -3.94
C PRO A 51 -3.86 -6.11 -4.93
N PHE A 52 -4.91 -5.45 -4.45
CA PHE A 52 -5.82 -4.69 -5.30
C PHE A 52 -5.12 -3.49 -5.98
N GLU A 53 -4.25 -2.78 -5.26
CA GLU A 53 -3.46 -1.71 -5.87
C GLU A 53 -2.42 -2.25 -6.87
N HIS A 54 -1.84 -3.43 -6.61
CA HIS A 54 -0.93 -4.08 -7.56
C HIS A 54 -1.68 -4.54 -8.82
N TYR A 55 -2.88 -5.11 -8.67
CA TYR A 55 -3.75 -5.48 -9.77
C TYR A 55 -4.10 -4.26 -10.64
N LYS A 56 -4.52 -3.15 -10.03
CA LYS A 56 -4.80 -1.88 -10.73
C LYS A 56 -3.56 -1.30 -11.43
N LYS A 57 -2.39 -1.40 -10.81
CA LYS A 57 -1.12 -0.95 -11.41
C LYS A 57 -0.83 -1.76 -12.67
N THR A 58 -0.98 -3.08 -12.59
CA THR A 58 -0.72 -4.02 -13.68
C THR A 58 -1.67 -3.79 -14.85
N ILE A 59 -2.99 -3.70 -14.61
CA ILE A 59 -3.99 -3.41 -15.64
C ILE A 59 -3.68 -2.10 -16.37
N ARG A 60 -3.37 -1.03 -15.64
CA ARG A 60 -3.05 0.27 -16.25
C ARG A 60 -1.76 0.20 -17.07
N ALA A 61 -0.76 -0.53 -16.62
CA ALA A 61 0.49 -0.69 -17.35
C ALA A 61 0.26 -1.46 -18.66
N ASN A 62 -0.44 -2.59 -18.60
CA ASN A 62 -0.77 -3.40 -19.76
C ASN A 62 -1.63 -2.64 -20.76
N HIS A 63 -2.66 -1.92 -20.29
CA HIS A 63 -3.51 -1.09 -21.13
C HIS A 63 -2.70 -0.02 -21.88
N ARG A 64 -1.79 0.69 -21.22
CA ARG A 64 -0.92 1.69 -21.87
C ARG A 64 -0.01 1.09 -22.94
N VAL A 65 0.51 -0.12 -22.71
CA VAL A 65 1.35 -0.82 -23.69
C VAL A 65 0.51 -1.17 -24.92
N VAL A 66 -0.70 -1.68 -24.73
CA VAL A 66 -1.64 -1.99 -25.82
C VAL A 66 -2.01 -0.74 -26.60
N GLU A 67 -2.42 0.34 -25.93
CA GLU A 67 -2.77 1.61 -26.58
C GLU A 67 -1.60 2.16 -27.40
N LYS A 68 -0.38 2.17 -26.84
CA LYS A 68 0.81 2.70 -27.52
C LYS A 68 1.17 1.89 -28.76
N GLU A 69 1.26 0.56 -28.65
CA GLU A 69 1.65 -0.29 -29.77
C GLU A 69 0.56 -0.32 -30.84
N MET A 70 -0.72 -0.41 -30.46
CA MET A 70 -1.84 -0.39 -31.40
C MET A 70 -1.89 0.93 -32.18
N SER A 71 -1.74 2.08 -31.49
CA SER A 71 -1.70 3.39 -32.15
C SER A 71 -0.56 3.48 -33.17
N ALA A 72 0.61 2.96 -32.81
CA ALA A 72 1.77 2.99 -33.69
C ALA A 72 1.68 1.98 -34.85
N VAL A 73 0.96 0.87 -34.70
CA VAL A 73 0.62 -0.03 -35.82
C VAL A 73 -0.39 0.63 -36.75
N ILE A 74 -1.45 1.25 -36.22
CA ILE A 74 -2.46 1.98 -37.02
C ILE A 74 -1.81 3.10 -37.83
N SER A 75 -0.94 3.90 -37.20
CA SER A 75 -0.16 4.93 -37.90
C SER A 75 0.70 4.32 -39.00
N GLY A 76 1.45 3.26 -38.68
CA GLY A 76 2.32 2.61 -39.66
C GLY A 76 1.56 2.01 -40.85
N VAL A 77 0.36 1.49 -40.64
CA VAL A 77 -0.52 1.02 -41.73
C VAL A 77 -1.01 2.19 -42.59
N SER A 78 -1.43 3.30 -41.96
CA SER A 78 -1.86 4.50 -42.68
C SER A 78 -0.74 5.10 -43.53
N ASP A 79 0.48 5.15 -42.99
CA ASP A 79 1.65 5.68 -43.70
C ASP A 79 2.01 4.82 -44.91
N ALA A 80 1.88 3.49 -44.78
CA ALA A 80 2.09 2.55 -45.87
C ALA A 80 1.02 2.67 -46.97
N ALA A 81 -0.22 2.99 -46.60
CA ALA A 81 -1.32 3.17 -47.55
C ALA A 81 -1.24 4.51 -48.31
N GLY A 82 -0.60 5.52 -47.72
CA GLY A 82 -0.47 6.87 -48.31
C GLY A 82 0.81 7.11 -49.10
N SER A 83 1.76 6.16 -49.10
CA SER A 83 3.08 6.32 -49.72
C SER A 83 3.20 5.45 -50.98
N ASP A 84 3.75 6.02 -52.07
CA ASP A 84 4.17 5.26 -53.25
C ASP A 84 5.45 4.46 -52.94
N LEU A 85 5.28 3.34 -52.24
CA LEU A 85 6.35 2.44 -51.85
C LEU A 85 6.66 1.45 -52.98
N SER A 86 7.94 1.12 -53.16
CA SER A 86 8.35 -0.04 -53.95
C SER A 86 7.70 -1.31 -53.35
N PRO A 87 7.34 -2.32 -54.16
CA PRO A 87 6.80 -3.58 -53.64
C PRO A 87 7.67 -4.22 -52.55
N ASP A 88 8.99 -4.14 -52.69
CA ASP A 88 9.94 -4.70 -51.72
C ASP A 88 9.96 -3.92 -50.40
N ASP A 89 9.87 -2.59 -50.47
CA ASP A 89 9.77 -1.71 -49.30
C ASP A 89 8.44 -1.88 -48.56
N ALA A 90 7.34 -2.06 -49.31
CA ALA A 90 6.02 -2.34 -48.74
C ALA A 90 6.00 -3.68 -47.98
N VAL A 91 6.62 -4.73 -48.53
CA VAL A 91 6.77 -6.03 -47.87
C VAL A 91 7.61 -5.91 -46.61
N ASN A 92 8.75 -5.20 -46.67
CA ASN A 92 9.61 -4.98 -45.50
C ASN A 92 8.90 -4.21 -44.38
N HIS A 93 8.10 -3.20 -44.73
CA HIS A 93 7.32 -2.44 -43.76
C HIS A 93 6.21 -3.27 -43.12
N LEU A 94 5.47 -4.06 -43.91
CA LEU A 94 4.47 -4.99 -43.38
C LEU A 94 5.10 -6.04 -42.46
N ASN A 95 6.25 -6.58 -42.82
CA ASN A 95 7.00 -7.52 -41.97
C ASN A 95 7.41 -6.88 -40.63
N SER A 96 7.82 -5.61 -40.64
CA SER A 96 8.10 -4.85 -39.41
C SER A 96 6.85 -4.72 -38.54
N LEU A 97 5.69 -4.36 -39.12
CA LEU A 97 4.42 -4.26 -38.39
C LEU A 97 3.98 -5.62 -37.82
N VAL A 98 4.13 -6.70 -38.58
CA VAL A 98 3.86 -8.07 -38.10
C VAL A 98 4.77 -8.42 -36.92
N SER A 99 6.08 -8.13 -37.01
CA SER A 99 7.02 -8.35 -35.91
C SER A 99 6.62 -7.56 -34.65
N ARG A 100 6.14 -6.32 -34.82
CA ARG A 100 5.65 -5.51 -33.69
C ARG A 100 4.39 -6.09 -33.05
N LEU A 101 3.42 -6.56 -33.85
CA LEU A 101 2.22 -7.23 -33.36
C LEU A 101 2.54 -8.55 -32.63
N GLN A 102 3.51 -9.32 -33.15
CA GLN A 102 4.00 -10.52 -32.46
C GLN A 102 4.66 -10.17 -31.11
N GLY A 103 5.44 -9.08 -31.08
CA GLY A 103 6.01 -8.55 -29.84
C GLY A 103 4.92 -8.11 -28.84
N LEU A 104 3.88 -7.42 -29.31
CA LEU A 104 2.73 -7.04 -28.49
C LEU A 104 1.99 -8.27 -27.94
N LYS A 105 1.77 -9.31 -28.76
CA LYS A 105 1.17 -10.56 -28.33
C LYS A 105 1.92 -11.18 -27.15
N ARG A 106 3.25 -11.30 -27.25
CA ARG A 106 4.10 -11.83 -26.17
C ARG A 106 3.96 -11.00 -24.88
N LYS A 107 4.06 -9.67 -25.00
CA LYS A 107 3.89 -8.75 -23.86
C LYS A 107 2.50 -8.88 -23.22
N LEU A 108 1.46 -9.04 -24.02
CA LEU A 108 0.09 -9.19 -23.52
C LEU A 108 -0.11 -10.53 -22.81
N GLU A 109 0.49 -11.61 -23.29
CA GLU A 109 0.46 -12.90 -22.59
C GLU A 109 1.17 -12.84 -21.23
N GLU A 110 2.34 -12.20 -21.15
CA GLU A 110 3.05 -11.95 -19.89
C GLU A 110 2.22 -11.07 -18.95
N GLY A 111 1.67 -9.96 -19.48
CA GLY A 111 0.82 -9.05 -18.73
C GLY A 111 -0.44 -9.73 -18.19
N ASN A 112 -1.10 -10.56 -18.99
CA ASN A 112 -2.29 -11.32 -18.59
C ASN A 112 -1.96 -12.35 -17.50
N ARG A 113 -0.80 -13.02 -17.57
CA ARG A 113 -0.36 -13.92 -16.48
C ARG A 113 -0.17 -13.15 -15.17
N ALA A 114 0.47 -11.98 -15.22
CA ALA A 114 0.67 -11.13 -14.05
C ALA A 114 -0.66 -10.61 -13.48
N GLU A 115 -1.59 -10.18 -14.33
CA GLU A 115 -2.94 -9.76 -13.92
C GLU A 115 -3.71 -10.89 -13.23
N ASN A 116 -3.74 -12.08 -13.84
CA ASN A 116 -4.43 -13.24 -13.28
C ASN A 116 -3.84 -13.66 -11.92
N LEU A 117 -2.53 -13.58 -11.74
CA LEU A 117 -1.89 -13.85 -10.45
C LEU A 117 -2.39 -12.89 -9.37
N GLN A 118 -2.46 -11.59 -9.66
CA GLN A 118 -2.93 -10.60 -8.68
C GLN A 118 -4.44 -10.74 -8.41
N ALA A 119 -5.24 -11.03 -9.44
CA ALA A 119 -6.66 -11.31 -9.30
C ALA A 119 -6.89 -12.55 -8.42
N GLN A 120 -6.08 -13.60 -8.61
CA GLN A 120 -6.13 -14.81 -7.78
C GLN A 120 -5.77 -14.51 -6.32
N LYS A 121 -4.72 -13.72 -6.05
CA LYS A 121 -4.39 -13.27 -4.68
C LYS A 121 -5.55 -12.49 -4.04
N CYS A 122 -6.20 -11.60 -4.79
CA CYS A 122 -7.40 -10.91 -4.31
C CYS A 122 -8.54 -11.88 -3.98
N ARG A 123 -8.80 -12.86 -4.87
CA ARG A 123 -9.86 -13.85 -4.69
C ARG A 123 -9.65 -14.71 -3.45
N VAL A 124 -8.47 -15.30 -3.27
CA VAL A 124 -8.12 -16.13 -2.10
C VAL A 124 -8.31 -15.36 -0.79
N ARG A 125 -7.96 -14.06 -0.78
CA ARG A 125 -8.14 -13.22 0.41
C ARG A 125 -9.61 -12.89 0.69
N ILE A 126 -10.43 -12.71 -0.34
CA ILE A 126 -11.88 -12.52 -0.17
C ILE A 126 -12.53 -13.81 0.33
N GLU A 127 -12.23 -14.95 -0.28
CA GLU A 127 -12.71 -16.27 0.14
C GLU A 127 -12.34 -16.56 1.60
N HIS A 128 -11.12 -16.23 2.04
CA HIS A 128 -10.71 -16.34 3.44
C HIS A 128 -11.50 -15.44 4.39
N LEU A 129 -11.92 -14.25 3.96
CA LEU A 129 -12.76 -13.38 4.79
C LEU A 129 -14.21 -13.87 4.86
N GLU A 130 -14.71 -14.45 3.77
CA GLU A 130 -16.05 -15.05 3.71
C GLU A 130 -16.14 -16.33 4.55
N SER A 131 -15.04 -17.08 4.69
CA SER A 131 -14.97 -18.29 5.52
C SER A 131 -14.99 -18.04 7.03
N ALA A 132 -15.19 -16.79 7.48
CA ALA A 132 -15.23 -16.40 8.88
C ALA A 132 -16.56 -16.81 9.55
N GLU A 133 -16.75 -18.11 9.77
CA GLU A 133 -17.95 -18.70 10.37
C GLU A 133 -17.73 -19.07 11.84
N ALA A 134 -18.81 -19.21 12.61
CA ALA A 134 -18.74 -19.51 14.04
C ALA A 134 -18.06 -20.87 14.34
N GLU A 135 -18.23 -21.85 13.46
CA GLU A 135 -17.68 -23.21 13.61
C GLU A 135 -16.16 -23.25 13.41
N ASN A 136 -15.62 -22.42 12.51
CA ASN A 136 -14.19 -22.38 12.15
C ASN A 136 -13.43 -21.16 12.70
N MET A 137 -14.06 -20.40 13.61
CA MET A 137 -13.55 -19.13 14.12
C MET A 137 -12.16 -19.24 14.76
N SER A 138 -11.85 -20.37 15.42
CA SER A 138 -10.53 -20.60 16.05
C SER A 138 -9.39 -20.71 15.02
N GLU A 139 -9.61 -21.50 13.97
CA GLU A 139 -8.64 -21.68 12.89
C GLU A 139 -8.49 -20.40 12.05
N TRP A 140 -9.61 -19.72 11.79
CA TRP A 140 -9.62 -18.44 11.12
C TRP A 140 -8.81 -17.38 11.89
N ASN A 141 -9.02 -17.27 13.21
CA ASN A 141 -8.25 -16.35 14.06
C ASN A 141 -6.76 -16.72 14.13
N THR A 142 -6.43 -18.01 14.12
CA THR A 142 -5.04 -18.48 14.07
C THR A 142 -4.35 -18.05 12.77
N THR A 143 -5.04 -18.23 11.64
CA THR A 143 -4.56 -17.80 10.31
C THR A 143 -4.38 -16.29 10.26
N ARG A 144 -5.35 -15.54 10.77
CA ARG A 144 -5.30 -14.09 10.89
C ARG A 144 -4.10 -13.62 11.72
N LEU A 145 -3.87 -14.22 12.89
CA LEU A 145 -2.73 -13.87 13.74
C LEU A 145 -1.41 -14.11 13.01
N LYS A 146 -1.26 -15.24 12.32
CA LYS A 146 -0.05 -15.53 11.54
C LYS A 146 0.16 -14.49 10.43
N ARG A 147 -0.89 -14.06 9.72
CA ARG A 147 -0.81 -12.97 8.72
C ARG A 147 -0.32 -11.66 9.34
N ILE A 148 -0.84 -11.30 10.52
CA ILE A 148 -0.41 -10.11 11.28
C ILE A 148 1.07 -10.22 11.71
N LEU A 149 1.51 -11.41 12.14
CA LEU A 149 2.91 -11.65 12.50
C LEU A 149 3.84 -11.54 11.29
N VAL A 150 3.43 -12.07 10.13
CA VAL A 150 4.18 -11.92 8.88
C VAL A 150 4.32 -10.43 8.51
N ASP A 151 3.22 -9.65 8.53
CA ASP A 151 3.27 -8.19 8.29
C ASP A 151 4.21 -7.47 9.27
N TYR A 152 4.16 -7.81 10.56
CA TYR A 152 5.06 -7.26 11.56
C TYR A 152 6.53 -7.58 11.25
N MET A 153 6.83 -8.85 10.96
CA MET A 153 8.19 -9.30 10.64
C MET A 153 8.74 -8.58 9.41
N LEU A 154 7.95 -8.44 8.34
CA LEU A 154 8.34 -7.72 7.13
C LEU A 154 8.64 -6.24 7.40
N ARG A 155 7.83 -5.57 8.25
CA ARG A 155 8.06 -4.17 8.64
C ARG A 155 9.30 -3.99 9.51
N MET A 156 9.60 -4.97 10.36
CA MET A 156 10.77 -4.99 11.24
C MET A 156 12.03 -5.54 10.56
N SER A 157 11.99 -5.76 9.24
CA SER A 157 13.11 -6.28 8.43
C SER A 157 13.51 -7.74 8.71
N TYR A 158 12.62 -8.53 9.32
CA TYR A 158 12.80 -9.97 9.55
C TYR A 158 12.28 -10.81 8.38
N TYR A 159 12.79 -10.55 7.18
CA TYR A 159 12.28 -11.11 5.92
C TYR A 159 12.33 -12.65 5.87
N ASP A 160 13.49 -13.25 6.17
CA ASP A 160 13.67 -14.71 6.09
C ASP A 160 12.74 -15.46 7.06
N THR A 161 12.48 -14.88 8.24
CA THR A 161 11.55 -15.45 9.23
C THR A 161 10.11 -15.31 8.76
N ALA A 162 9.76 -14.17 8.16
CA ALA A 162 8.43 -13.93 7.60
C ALA A 162 8.12 -14.92 6.46
N GLU A 163 9.08 -15.15 5.58
CA GLU A 163 8.97 -16.10 4.47
C GLU A 163 8.77 -17.53 4.98
N LYS A 164 9.62 -17.98 5.92
CA LYS A 164 9.47 -19.31 6.55
C LYS A 164 8.13 -19.50 7.24
N LEU A 165 7.63 -18.48 7.96
CA LEU A 165 6.31 -18.57 8.61
C LEU A 165 5.19 -18.68 7.59
N ALA A 166 5.28 -17.92 6.48
CA ALA A 166 4.31 -17.97 5.42
C ALA A 166 4.32 -19.34 4.72
N GLU A 167 5.48 -19.92 4.45
CA GLU A 167 5.63 -21.26 3.86
C GLU A 167 5.10 -22.37 4.77
N CYS A 168 5.56 -22.42 6.01
CA CYS A 168 5.15 -23.46 6.98
C CYS A 168 3.65 -23.43 7.30
N SER A 169 2.97 -22.30 7.04
CA SER A 169 1.54 -22.14 7.29
C SER A 169 0.69 -22.00 6.02
N ASN A 170 1.28 -22.18 4.83
CA ASN A 170 0.61 -22.01 3.53
C ASN A 170 -0.11 -20.66 3.37
N LEU A 171 0.55 -19.55 3.76
CA LEU A 171 -0.02 -18.20 3.77
C LEU A 171 0.47 -17.31 2.63
N GLN A 172 1.26 -17.83 1.69
CA GLN A 172 1.93 -17.02 0.65
C GLN A 172 0.94 -16.15 -0.15
N ASP A 173 -0.26 -16.65 -0.44
CA ASP A 173 -1.31 -15.89 -1.14
C ASP A 173 -2.05 -14.88 -0.25
N LEU A 174 -1.94 -15.01 1.07
CA LEU A 174 -2.60 -14.18 2.07
C LEU A 174 -1.72 -13.04 2.63
N VAL A 175 -0.44 -12.99 2.23
CA VAL A 175 0.55 -12.02 2.69
C VAL A 175 1.27 -11.33 1.52
N ASP A 176 1.94 -10.22 1.79
CA ASP A 176 2.49 -9.31 0.77
C ASP A 176 4.02 -9.30 0.71
N ILE A 177 4.67 -10.47 0.86
CA ILE A 177 6.14 -10.60 0.94
C ILE A 177 6.84 -9.89 -0.23
N ASP A 178 6.41 -10.15 -1.47
CA ASP A 178 6.99 -9.55 -2.69
C ASP A 178 7.04 -8.02 -2.61
N VAL A 179 5.98 -7.40 -2.10
CA VAL A 179 5.83 -5.94 -2.00
C VAL A 179 6.80 -5.36 -0.98
N PHE A 180 7.00 -6.05 0.13
CA PHE A 180 7.99 -5.65 1.14
C PHE A 180 9.43 -5.93 0.69
N GLN A 181 9.66 -6.89 -0.20
CA GLN A 181 10.98 -7.16 -0.79
C GLN A 181 11.38 -6.08 -1.80
N GLU A 182 10.43 -5.57 -2.60
CA GLU A 182 10.63 -4.37 -3.43
C GLU A 182 11.01 -3.16 -2.56
N ALA A 183 10.30 -2.96 -1.44
CA ALA A 183 10.59 -1.88 -0.49
C ALA A 183 11.96 -2.06 0.17
N LYS A 184 12.33 -3.29 0.55
CA LYS A 184 13.63 -3.63 1.11
C LYS A 184 14.76 -3.19 0.19
N THR A 185 14.66 -3.49 -1.10
CA THR A 185 15.68 -3.12 -2.09
C THR A 185 15.91 -1.61 -2.11
N VAL A 186 14.85 -0.80 -1.98
CA VAL A 186 14.95 0.65 -1.89
C VAL A 186 15.55 1.09 -0.55
N ILE A 187 15.13 0.49 0.57
CA ILE A 187 15.63 0.81 1.90
C ILE A 187 17.12 0.51 2.01
N ASP A 188 17.56 -0.68 1.57
CA ASP A 188 18.96 -1.10 1.58
C ASP A 188 19.82 -0.17 0.72
N ALA A 189 19.31 0.26 -0.44
CA ALA A 189 20.01 1.24 -1.29
C ALA A 189 20.16 2.60 -0.59
N LEU A 190 19.10 3.10 0.04
CA LEU A 190 19.15 4.36 0.80
C LEU A 190 20.13 4.27 1.98
N GLN A 191 20.17 3.15 2.69
CA GLN A 191 21.16 2.92 3.76
C GLN A 191 22.60 2.90 3.22
N ASN A 192 22.79 2.39 2.00
CA ASN A 192 24.05 2.44 1.27
C ASN A 192 24.33 3.78 0.56
N LYS A 193 23.51 4.82 0.83
CA LYS A 193 23.63 6.17 0.27
C LYS A 193 23.41 6.24 -1.25
N ASP A 194 22.63 5.31 -1.78
CA ASP A 194 22.16 5.32 -3.16
C ASP A 194 20.67 5.71 -3.23
N ALA A 195 20.40 6.87 -3.81
CA ALA A 195 19.04 7.38 -4.00
C ALA A 195 18.37 6.88 -5.30
N ALA A 196 19.12 6.25 -6.21
CA ALA A 196 18.60 5.90 -7.54
C ALA A 196 17.38 4.96 -7.49
N PRO A 197 17.35 3.88 -6.68
CA PRO A 197 16.17 3.03 -6.57
C PRO A 197 14.95 3.75 -5.99
N ALA A 198 15.16 4.63 -5.01
CA ALA A 198 14.09 5.43 -4.42
C ALA A 198 13.50 6.43 -5.43
N LEU A 199 14.35 7.04 -6.25
CA LEU A 199 13.91 7.95 -7.31
C LEU A 199 13.18 7.24 -8.45
N ALA A 200 13.61 6.02 -8.81
CA ALA A 200 12.88 5.17 -9.74
C ALA A 200 11.49 4.83 -9.19
N TRP A 201 11.40 4.47 -7.91
CA TRP A 201 10.12 4.25 -7.23
C TRP A 201 9.23 5.51 -7.23
N CYS A 202 9.80 6.70 -7.04
CA CYS A 202 9.06 7.96 -7.15
C CYS A 202 8.53 8.19 -8.57
N ALA A 203 9.32 7.89 -9.61
CA ALA A 203 8.90 8.02 -10.99
C ALA A 203 7.73 7.09 -11.33
N ASP A 204 7.79 5.83 -10.89
CA ASP A 204 6.74 4.83 -11.09
C ASP A 204 5.42 5.22 -10.40
N ASN A 205 5.51 5.91 -9.27
CA ASN A 205 4.36 6.30 -8.44
C ASN A 205 3.98 7.79 -8.55
N LYS A 206 4.57 8.52 -9.51
CA LYS A 206 4.50 9.98 -9.63
C LYS A 206 3.09 10.57 -9.53
N SER A 207 2.11 9.99 -10.24
CA SER A 207 0.74 10.50 -10.22
C SER A 207 0.07 10.40 -8.84
N ARG A 208 0.47 9.41 -8.04
CA ARG A 208 -0.09 9.17 -6.70
C ARG A 208 0.61 10.05 -5.67
N LEU A 209 1.93 10.15 -5.76
CA LEU A 209 2.74 11.05 -4.93
C LEU A 209 2.35 12.52 -5.13
N LYS A 210 2.02 12.92 -6.36
CA LYS A 210 1.50 14.26 -6.65
C LYS A 210 0.14 14.53 -5.98
N LYS A 211 -0.74 13.53 -5.94
CA LYS A 211 -2.05 13.63 -5.26
C LYS A 211 -1.90 13.75 -3.74
N SER A 212 -0.95 13.02 -3.15
CA SER A 212 -0.64 13.12 -1.70
C SER A 212 0.23 14.33 -1.34
N LYS A 213 0.66 15.14 -2.32
CA LYS A 213 1.60 16.26 -2.14
C LYS A 213 2.89 15.84 -1.43
N SER A 214 3.38 14.64 -1.75
CA SER A 214 4.62 14.09 -1.18
C SER A 214 5.83 14.94 -1.52
N LYS A 215 6.72 15.14 -0.53
CA LYS A 215 7.99 15.84 -0.69
C LYS A 215 9.18 14.88 -0.89
N LEU A 216 8.93 13.57 -0.96
CA LEU A 216 9.99 12.55 -0.97
C LEU A 216 10.94 12.71 -2.17
N GLU A 217 10.40 12.87 -3.38
CA GLU A 217 11.23 13.06 -4.59
C GLU A 217 12.14 14.29 -4.45
N PHE A 218 11.60 15.39 -3.93
CA PHE A 218 12.36 16.61 -3.70
C PHE A 218 13.51 16.40 -2.70
N GLN A 219 13.24 15.75 -1.57
CA GLN A 219 14.25 15.47 -0.55
C GLN A 219 15.35 14.51 -1.03
N LEU A 220 14.99 13.49 -1.83
CA LEU A 220 15.96 12.59 -2.45
C LEU A 220 16.88 13.34 -3.43
N ARG A 221 16.31 14.20 -4.28
CA ARG A 221 17.10 15.04 -5.22
C ARG A 221 18.01 16.02 -4.49
N LEU A 222 17.54 16.56 -3.37
CA LEU A 222 18.32 17.43 -2.50
C LEU A 222 19.50 16.67 -1.86
N GLN A 223 19.29 15.43 -1.42
CA GLN A 223 20.37 14.58 -0.91
C GLN A 223 21.39 14.21 -1.99
N GLU A 224 20.97 13.84 -3.20
CA GLU A 224 21.91 13.60 -4.32
C GLU A 224 22.78 14.84 -4.60
N PHE A 225 22.18 16.03 -4.56
CA PHE A 225 22.94 17.27 -4.70
C PHE A 225 23.95 17.46 -3.56
N ILE A 226 23.57 17.21 -2.29
CA ILE A 226 24.48 17.30 -1.15
C ILE A 226 25.68 16.34 -1.32
N GLU A 227 25.45 15.12 -1.80
CA GLU A 227 26.53 14.17 -2.08
C GLU A 227 27.45 14.63 -3.24
N LEU A 228 26.91 15.28 -4.27
CA LEU A 228 27.72 15.90 -5.34
C LEU A 228 28.60 17.04 -4.81
N VAL A 229 28.08 17.84 -3.87
CA VAL A 229 28.87 18.88 -3.19
C VAL A 229 29.93 18.24 -2.28
N ARG A 230 29.59 17.15 -1.57
CA ARG A 230 30.52 16.42 -0.70
C ARG A 230 31.72 15.85 -1.47
N THR A 231 31.53 15.45 -2.73
CA THR A 231 32.58 14.94 -3.62
C THR A 231 33.36 16.05 -4.35
N GLU A 232 33.22 17.30 -3.93
CA GLU A 232 33.87 18.51 -4.48
C GLU A 232 33.63 18.71 -5.99
N SER A 233 32.59 18.08 -6.55
CA SER A 233 32.23 18.16 -7.95
C SER A 233 31.29 19.33 -8.24
N ASN A 234 31.71 20.55 -7.90
CA ASN A 234 30.86 21.77 -7.94
C ASN A 234 30.19 22.01 -9.29
N LEU A 235 30.91 21.82 -10.40
CA LEU A 235 30.34 21.99 -11.75
C LEU A 235 29.20 21.01 -12.02
N ARG A 236 29.35 19.74 -11.60
CA ARG A 236 28.31 18.72 -11.74
C ARG A 236 27.12 19.02 -10.82
N ALA A 237 27.37 19.44 -9.59
CA ALA A 237 26.32 19.83 -8.64
C ALA A 237 25.47 20.99 -9.19
N ILE A 238 26.10 22.03 -9.76
CA ILE A 238 25.38 23.17 -10.38
C ILE A 238 24.54 22.71 -11.58
N ALA A 239 25.10 21.89 -12.46
CA ALA A 239 24.36 21.34 -13.61
C ALA A 239 23.17 20.48 -13.16
N TYR A 240 23.36 19.67 -12.12
CA TYR A 240 22.32 18.85 -11.52
C TYR A 240 21.20 19.71 -10.92
N ALA A 241 21.54 20.74 -10.13
CA ALA A 241 20.56 21.64 -9.53
C ALA A 241 19.69 22.34 -10.58
N LYS A 242 20.30 22.84 -11.66
CA LYS A 242 19.57 23.46 -12.77
C LYS A 242 18.58 22.50 -13.42
N LYS A 243 18.93 21.23 -13.54
CA LYS A 243 18.10 20.21 -14.21
C LYS A 243 16.96 19.69 -13.32
N TYR A 244 17.26 19.34 -12.07
CA TYR A 244 16.33 18.59 -11.21
C TYR A 244 15.73 19.41 -10.08
N LEU A 245 16.42 20.45 -9.58
CA LEU A 245 15.96 21.25 -8.44
C LEU A 245 15.23 22.53 -8.88
N ALA A 246 15.56 23.10 -10.03
CA ALA A 246 14.91 24.30 -10.56
C ALA A 246 13.36 24.23 -10.62
N PRO A 247 12.74 23.10 -11.03
CA PRO A 247 11.27 22.98 -11.05
C PRO A 247 10.60 23.14 -9.67
N TRP A 248 11.35 22.95 -8.58
CA TRP A 248 10.86 23.02 -7.20
C TRP A 248 11.02 24.41 -6.57
N ALA A 249 11.69 25.34 -7.26
CA ALA A 249 11.98 26.68 -6.74
C ALA A 249 10.74 27.48 -6.35
N GLY A 250 9.62 27.30 -7.05
CA GLY A 250 8.37 28.02 -6.74
C GLY A 250 7.84 27.76 -5.33
N ASN A 251 8.01 26.54 -4.81
CA ASN A 251 7.44 26.12 -3.52
C ASN A 251 8.50 25.88 -2.43
N HIS A 252 9.76 25.67 -2.80
CA HIS A 252 10.83 25.24 -1.88
C HIS A 252 12.09 26.11 -1.94
N MET A 253 11.97 27.39 -2.33
CA MET A 253 13.13 28.27 -2.54
C MET A 253 14.04 28.38 -1.31
N LYS A 254 13.49 28.42 -0.08
CA LYS A 254 14.29 28.52 1.15
C LYS A 254 15.18 27.30 1.35
N GLU A 255 14.62 26.10 1.21
CA GLU A 255 15.34 24.83 1.34
C GLU A 255 16.43 24.72 0.24
N LEU A 256 16.12 25.18 -0.99
CA LEU A 256 17.10 25.22 -2.08
C LEU A 256 18.23 26.22 -1.82
N GLN A 257 17.94 27.40 -1.29
CA GLN A 257 18.97 28.40 -0.96
C GLN A 257 19.93 27.88 0.11
N GLU A 258 19.40 27.22 1.15
CA GLU A 258 20.21 26.64 2.22
C GLU A 258 21.15 25.56 1.69
N VAL A 259 20.66 24.70 0.79
CA VAL A 259 21.47 23.63 0.21
C VAL A 259 22.44 24.16 -0.85
N THR A 260 22.03 25.15 -1.66
CA THR A 260 22.93 25.78 -2.64
C THR A 260 24.06 26.54 -1.95
N ALA A 261 23.83 27.09 -0.75
CA ALA A 261 24.87 27.70 0.07
C ALA A 261 25.98 26.70 0.45
N LEU A 262 25.72 25.39 0.45
CA LEU A 262 26.75 24.37 0.66
C LEU A 262 27.85 24.40 -0.42
N LEU A 263 27.62 24.97 -1.60
CA LEU A 263 28.68 25.19 -2.58
C LEU A 263 29.78 26.15 -2.07
N ALA A 264 29.44 27.03 -1.13
CA ALA A 264 30.38 27.97 -0.52
C ALA A 264 31.02 27.42 0.77
N PHE A 265 30.44 26.39 1.39
CA PHE A 265 30.92 25.79 2.65
C PHE A 265 31.44 24.38 2.42
N LYS A 266 32.70 24.12 2.75
CA LYS A 266 33.30 22.77 2.69
C LYS A 266 32.64 21.81 3.70
N ARG A 267 32.81 20.50 3.49
CA ARG A 267 32.25 19.45 4.37
C ARG A 267 32.70 19.56 5.84
N ASP A 268 33.85 20.15 6.08
CA ASP A 268 34.49 20.38 7.39
C ASP A 268 34.09 21.74 8.00
N THR A 269 33.03 22.37 7.48
CA THR A 269 32.58 23.67 7.97
C THR A 269 32.30 23.63 9.48
N PRO A 270 32.81 24.62 10.24
CA PRO A 270 32.50 24.77 11.66
C PRO A 270 31.07 25.27 11.89
N CYS A 271 30.38 25.72 10.82
CA CYS A 271 29.00 26.18 10.91
C CYS A 271 28.05 25.01 11.14
N THR A 272 27.52 24.91 12.36
CA THR A 272 26.58 23.85 12.79
C THR A 272 25.38 23.72 11.85
N LYS A 273 24.84 24.85 11.36
CA LYS A 273 23.69 24.87 10.44
C LYS A 273 23.92 24.02 9.18
N TYR A 274 25.10 24.12 8.58
CA TYR A 274 25.44 23.42 7.34
C TYR A 274 26.06 22.05 7.59
N LYS A 275 26.72 21.87 8.74
CA LYS A 275 27.28 20.58 9.16
C LYS A 275 26.20 19.49 9.27
N VAL A 276 25.03 19.82 9.82
CA VAL A 276 23.91 18.89 10.00
C VAL A 276 23.40 18.33 8.67
N LEU A 277 23.49 19.10 7.57
CA LEU A 277 23.07 18.66 6.23
C LEU A 277 24.00 17.57 5.66
N PHE A 278 25.25 17.49 6.12
CA PHE A 278 26.17 16.43 5.74
C PHE A 278 26.14 15.22 6.68
N GLU A 279 25.27 15.19 7.70
CA GLU A 279 25.23 14.05 8.62
C GLU A 279 24.65 12.80 7.97
N PRO A 280 25.17 11.59 8.29
CA PRO A 280 24.60 10.34 7.82
C PRO A 280 23.12 10.16 8.21
N LYS A 281 22.70 10.76 9.32
CA LYS A 281 21.31 10.73 9.83
C LYS A 281 20.28 11.25 8.83
N GLN A 282 20.68 12.06 7.85
CA GLN A 282 19.78 12.50 6.77
C GLN A 282 19.27 11.30 5.95
N TRP A 283 20.11 10.28 5.76
CA TRP A 283 19.71 9.04 5.08
C TRP A 283 18.71 8.23 5.90
N ASP A 284 18.87 8.16 7.23
CA ASP A 284 17.88 7.51 8.11
C ASP A 284 16.51 8.20 8.01
N TYR A 285 16.49 9.54 7.99
CA TYR A 285 15.26 10.30 7.78
C TYR A 285 14.62 10.04 6.42
N LEU A 286 15.42 9.89 5.35
CA LEU A 286 14.91 9.53 4.02
C LEU A 286 14.34 8.12 4.00
N VAL A 287 14.97 7.17 4.69
CA VAL A 287 14.44 5.80 4.85
C VAL A 287 13.09 5.83 5.57
N ASP A 288 12.97 6.57 6.67
CA ASP A 288 11.72 6.67 7.42
C ASP A 288 10.63 7.39 6.61
N HIS A 289 10.97 8.45 5.89
CA HIS A 289 10.03 9.13 5.02
C HIS A 289 9.59 8.23 3.85
N PHE A 290 10.50 7.47 3.26
CA PHE A 290 10.15 6.46 2.25
C PHE A 290 9.19 5.41 2.83
N LYS A 291 9.46 4.85 4.01
CA LYS A 291 8.57 3.90 4.69
C LYS A 291 7.16 4.47 4.91
N GLN A 292 7.08 5.74 5.32
CA GLN A 292 5.79 6.41 5.50
C GLN A 292 5.03 6.57 4.18
N GLU A 293 5.70 7.03 3.13
CA GLU A 293 5.08 7.20 1.81
C GLU A 293 4.71 5.86 1.18
N PHE A 294 5.52 4.82 1.38
CA PHE A 294 5.22 3.45 1.00
C PHE A 294 3.95 2.96 1.68
N CYS A 295 3.83 3.07 3.01
CA CYS A 295 2.62 2.67 3.74
C CYS A 295 1.38 3.43 3.26
N LYS A 296 1.47 4.76 3.12
CA LYS A 296 0.38 5.60 2.59
C LYS A 296 -0.02 5.19 1.18
N LEU A 297 0.96 4.87 0.33
CA LEU A 297 0.72 4.45 -1.05
C LEU A 297 -0.10 3.15 -1.07
N TYR A 298 0.25 2.15 -0.27
CA TYR A 298 -0.49 0.89 -0.27
C TYR A 298 -1.73 0.90 0.63
N GLY A 299 -2.02 2.01 1.32
CA GLY A 299 -3.15 2.12 2.25
C GLY A 299 -2.96 1.26 3.50
N MET A 300 -1.71 1.04 3.88
CA MET A 300 -1.31 0.35 5.10
C MET A 300 -1.22 1.31 6.27
N THR A 301 -1.33 0.79 7.48
CA THR A 301 -1.01 1.57 8.69
C THR A 301 0.49 1.86 8.76
N LEU A 302 0.85 2.98 9.39
CA LEU A 302 2.25 3.30 9.68
C LEU A 302 2.81 2.37 10.75
N GLU A 303 2.06 2.21 11.84
CA GLU A 303 2.37 1.25 12.89
C GLU A 303 1.95 -0.16 12.44
N PRO A 304 2.77 -1.20 12.71
CA PRO A 304 2.38 -2.58 12.45
C PRO A 304 1.07 -2.95 13.15
N LEU A 305 0.22 -3.75 12.49
CA LEU A 305 -1.06 -4.16 13.06
C LEU A 305 -0.92 -4.86 14.42
N LEU A 306 0.15 -5.64 14.60
CA LEU A 306 0.42 -6.32 15.87
C LEU A 306 0.45 -5.34 17.05
N ASN A 307 1.09 -4.18 16.88
CA ASN A 307 1.18 -3.16 17.92
C ASN A 307 -0.20 -2.56 18.22
N ILE A 308 -0.99 -2.27 17.17
CA ILE A 308 -2.34 -1.72 17.30
C ILE A 308 -3.25 -2.70 18.05
N TYR A 309 -3.24 -3.99 17.67
CA TYR A 309 -4.03 -5.01 18.36
C TYR A 309 -3.57 -5.23 19.80
N LEU A 310 -2.25 -5.22 20.05
CA LEU A 310 -1.71 -5.36 21.39
C LEU A 310 -2.14 -4.19 22.28
N GLN A 311 -2.01 -2.94 21.82
CA GLN A 311 -2.46 -1.75 22.55
C GLN A 311 -3.96 -1.76 22.82
N ALA A 312 -4.77 -2.15 21.83
CA ALA A 312 -6.22 -2.28 21.99
C ALA A 312 -6.57 -3.38 23.00
N GLY A 313 -5.89 -4.53 22.94
CA GLY A 313 -6.04 -5.65 23.87
C GLY A 313 -5.67 -5.26 25.29
N LEU A 314 -4.53 -4.59 25.49
CA LEU A 314 -4.08 -4.08 26.78
C LEU A 314 -5.04 -3.03 27.36
N SER A 315 -5.65 -2.20 26.51
CA SER A 315 -6.64 -1.20 26.93
C SER A 315 -8.00 -1.82 27.31
N ALA A 316 -8.38 -2.92 26.63
CA ALA A 316 -9.61 -3.66 26.90
C ALA A 316 -9.50 -4.54 28.15
N LEU A 317 -8.31 -5.07 28.42
CA LEU A 317 -7.96 -5.68 29.69
C LEU A 317 -7.91 -4.55 30.72
N LYS A 318 -9.05 -4.25 31.37
CA LYS A 318 -9.07 -3.41 32.58
C LYS A 318 -8.00 -3.96 33.51
N THR A 319 -6.84 -3.33 33.60
CA THR A 319 -5.81 -3.71 34.56
C THR A 319 -6.43 -3.49 35.92
N PRO A 320 -6.69 -4.56 36.70
CA PRO A 320 -7.25 -4.42 38.03
C PRO A 320 -6.12 -4.00 38.95
N TYR A 321 -5.69 -2.74 38.87
CA TYR A 321 -4.85 -2.13 39.89
C TYR A 321 -5.43 -0.76 40.26
N PRO A 322 -5.66 -0.52 41.58
CA PRO A 322 -6.28 0.69 42.11
C PRO A 322 -5.40 1.94 41.99
#